data_AF-A0A5N5ICV8-F1
#
_entry.id   AF-A0A5N5ICV8-F1
#
_cell.length_a   1.000
_cell.length_b   1.000
_cell.length_c   1.000
_cell.angle_alpha   90.00
_cell.angle_beta   90.00
_cell.angle_gamma   90.00
#
_symmetry.space_group_name_H-M   'P 1'
#
loop_
_entity.id
_entity.type
_entity.pdbx_description
1 polymer ?
#
loop_
_entity_poly.entity_id
_entity_poly.type
_entity_poly.pdbx_seq_one_letter_code
_entity_poly.pdbx_strand_id
1 'polypeptide(L)' 'MGHMEQTAENIKQLFYKFQVIATNKLNIGTCEDYVWVTKDELMEYFPEKAEFLNKMIIS' A
#
# COMPACT_ATOMS: atom_id res chain seq x y z
N MET A 1 -24.87 -0.31 24.09
CA MET A 1 -23.92 0.27 23.11
C MET A 1 -23.47 -0.87 22.23
N GLY A 2 -23.87 -0.89 20.96
CA GLY A 2 -23.52 -1.97 20.05
C GLY A 2 -22.03 -1.91 19.72
N HIS A 3 -21.29 -2.95 20.08
CA HIS A 3 -19.96 -3.20 19.55
C HIS A 3 -20.17 -3.50 18.05
N MET A 4 -19.87 -2.53 17.18
CA MET A 4 -19.77 -2.80 15.75
C MET A 4 -18.45 -3.54 15.53
N GLU A 5 -18.49 -4.86 15.70
CA GLU A 5 -17.41 -5.73 15.25
C GLU A 5 -17.51 -5.78 13.73
N GLN A 6 -16.74 -4.94 13.06
CA GLN A 6 -16.68 -4.90 11.61
C GLN A 6 -15.86 -6.12 11.19
N THR A 7 -16.53 -7.22 10.86
CA THR A 7 -15.88 -8.44 10.38
C THR A 7 -15.10 -8.11 9.10
N ALA A 8 -13.85 -8.59 9.02
CA ALA A 8 -12.91 -8.28 7.93
C ALA A 8 -13.43 -8.65 6.52
N GLU A 9 -14.52 -9.40 6.45
CA GLU A 9 -15.22 -9.91 5.27
C GLU A 9 -15.95 -8.85 4.41
N ASN A 10 -15.98 -7.56 4.81
CA ASN A 10 -16.59 -6.49 3.99
C ASN A 10 -15.70 -5.28 3.68
N ILE A 11 -14.39 -5.38 3.87
CA ILE A 11 -13.47 -4.28 3.54
C ILE A 11 -12.94 -4.46 2.12
N LYS A 12 -13.40 -3.62 1.18
CA LYS A 12 -12.83 -3.55 -0.18
C LYS A 12 -11.58 -2.67 -0.18
N GLN A 13 -10.42 -3.26 -0.45
CA GLN A 13 -9.17 -2.53 -0.66
C GLN A 13 -9.01 -2.19 -2.14
N LEU A 14 -8.84 -0.90 -2.45
CA LEU A 14 -8.59 -0.39 -3.80
C LEU A 14 -7.15 0.09 -3.89
N PHE A 15 -6.44 -0.31 -4.95
CA PHE A 15 -5.05 0.06 -5.20
C PHE A 15 -4.97 0.96 -6.43
N TYR A 16 -4.22 2.06 -6.32
CA TYR A 16 -4.01 3.02 -7.39
C TYR A 16 -2.51 3.14 -7.70
N LYS A 17 -2.15 3.05 -8.99
CA LYS A 17 -0.79 3.31 -9.48
C LYS A 17 -0.67 4.78 -9.83
N PHE A 18 0.30 5.47 -9.24
CA PHE A 18 0.68 6.83 -9.62
C PHE A 18 2.18 6.89 -9.86
N GLN A 19 2.60 7.81 -10.72
CA GLN A 19 4.02 8.09 -10.98
C GLN A 19 4.40 9.39 -10.29
N VAL A 20 5.57 9.40 -9.65
CA VAL A 20 6.12 10.61 -9.03
C VAL A 20 7.06 11.28 -10.01
N ILE A 21 6.73 12.52 -10.40
CA ILE A 21 7.46 13.30 -11.42
C ILE A 21 8.52 14.21 -10.76
N ALA A 22 8.37 14.54 -9.48
CA ALA A 22 9.37 15.28 -8.71
C ALA A 22 9.25 15.00 -7.21
N THR A 23 10.26 14.38 -6.61
CA THR A 23 10.30 14.05 -5.17
C THR A 23 10.33 15.30 -4.29
N ASN A 24 10.98 16.37 -4.74
CA ASN A 24 11.06 17.65 -4.02
C ASN A 24 9.71 18.41 -3.91
N LYS A 25 8.73 18.05 -4.74
CA LYS A 25 7.38 18.66 -4.72
C LYS A 25 6.35 17.79 -3.99
N LEU A 26 6.73 16.57 -3.59
CA LEU A 26 5.87 15.71 -2.78
C LEU A 26 5.94 16.19 -1.33
N ASN A 27 4.94 16.95 -0.90
CA ASN A 27 4.80 17.30 0.50
C ASN A 27 4.18 16.10 1.23
N ILE A 28 5.01 15.09 1.52
CA ILE A 28 4.65 13.94 2.37
C ILE A 28 4.61 14.48 3.80
N GLY A 29 3.58 15.28 4.11
CA GLY A 29 3.42 15.91 5.41
C GLY A 29 3.35 14.85 6.50
N THR A 30 4.29 14.92 7.45
CA THR A 30 4.21 14.34 8.81
C THR A 30 3.78 12.87 8.87
N CYS A 31 4.29 12.02 7.99
CA CYS A 31 4.37 10.60 8.26
C CYS A 31 5.85 10.34 8.58
N GLU A 32 6.18 10.01 9.82
CA GLU A 32 7.59 9.82 10.21
C GLU A 32 8.15 8.50 9.67
N ASP A 33 7.27 7.53 9.34
CA ASP A 33 7.62 6.21 8.86
C ASP A 33 7.13 5.96 7.42
N TYR A 34 7.70 6.66 6.44
CA TYR A 34 7.59 6.25 5.03
C TYR A 34 8.95 5.82 4.49
N VAL A 35 8.94 4.73 3.73
CA VAL A 35 10.12 4.20 3.07
C VAL A 35 9.82 3.99 1.59
N TRP A 36 10.72 4.47 0.74
CA TRP A 36 10.70 4.14 -0.68
C TRP A 36 11.24 2.72 -0.82
N VAL A 37 10.44 1.84 -1.40
CA VAL A 37 10.77 0.42 -1.54
C VAL A 37 10.78 0.02 -3.00
N THR A 38 11.65 -0.93 -3.33
CA THR A 38 11.59 -1.66 -4.58
C THR A 38 10.42 -2.64 -4.58
N LYS A 39 10.12 -3.21 -5.74
CA LYS A 39 9.06 -4.22 -5.88
C LYS A 39 9.33 -5.44 -4.99
N ASP A 40 10.56 -5.94 -4.99
CA ASP A 40 10.93 -7.13 -4.23
C ASP A 40 10.82 -6.88 -2.72
N GLU A 41 11.35 -5.76 -2.24
CA GLU A 41 11.23 -5.35 -0.84
C GLU A 41 9.76 -5.21 -0.40
N LEU A 42 8.89 -4.62 -1.25
CA LEU A 42 7.45 -4.52 -0.95
C LEU A 42 6.79 -5.90 -0.77
N MET A 43 7.19 -6.90 -1.55
CA MET A 43 6.69 -8.27 -1.40
C MET A 43 7.24 -8.94 -0.14
N GLU A 44 8.49 -8.65 0.25
CA GLU A 44 9.09 -9.13 1.49
C GLU A 44 8.39 -8.53 2.73
N TYR A 45 7.97 -7.27 2.68
CA TYR A 45 7.19 -6.64 3.75
C TYR A 45 5.77 -7.21 3.88
N PHE A 46 5.14 -7.58 2.75
CA PHE A 46 3.75 -8.06 2.72
C PHE A 46 3.65 -9.43 2.03
N PRO A 47 4.18 -10.50 2.66
CA PRO A 47 4.23 -11.82 2.05
C PRO A 47 2.83 -12.39 1.75
N GLU A 48 1.84 -12.08 2.59
CA GLU A 48 0.45 -12.51 2.42
C GLU A 48 -0.23 -11.92 1.17
N LYS A 49 0.25 -10.75 0.70
CA LYS A 49 -0.26 -10.06 -0.49
C LYS A 49 0.73 -10.14 -1.67
N ALA A 50 1.87 -10.82 -1.51
CA ALA A 50 2.94 -10.82 -2.49
C ALA A 50 2.48 -11.30 -3.88
N GLU A 51 1.70 -12.38 -3.96
CA GLU A 51 1.18 -12.88 -5.24
C GLU A 51 0.25 -11.85 -5.92
N PHE A 52 -0.60 -11.19 -5.13
CA PHE A 52 -1.54 -10.18 -5.61
C PHE A 52 -0.82 -8.90 -6.05
N LEU A 53 0.11 -8.41 -5.23
CA LEU A 53 0.97 -7.26 -5.55
C LEU A 53 1.81 -7.54 -6.79
N ASN A 54 2.39 -8.74 -6.92
CA ASN A 54 3.16 -9.13 -8.11
C ASN A 54 2.30 -9.09 -9.38
N LYS A 55 1.03 -9.50 -9.32
CA LYS A 55 0.09 -9.45 -10.46
C LYS A 55 -0.36 -8.02 -10.79
N MET A 56 -0.55 -7.16 -9.79
CA MET A 56 -1.00 -5.77 -9.99
C MET A 56 0.11 -4.80 -10.41
N ILE A 57 1.36 -5.05 -9.99
CA ILE A 57 2.44 -4.06 -10.11
C ILE A 57 3.11 -4.05 -11.52
N ILE A 58 2.76 -4.96 -12.44
CA ILE A 58 3.47 -5.10 -13.75
C ILE A 58 2.64 -4.48 -14.89
N SER A 59 3.16 -3.69 -15.86
CA SER A 59 4.54 -3.46 -16.35
C SER A 59 5.08 -2.05 -16.12
#